data_AF-A0A1G8HFJ4-F1
#
_entry.id   AF-A0A1G8HFJ4-F1
#
_cell.length_a   1.000
_cell.length_b   1.000
_cell.length_c   1.000
_cell.angle_alpha   90.00
_cell.angle_beta   90.00
_cell.angle_gamma   90.00
#
_symmetry.space_group_name_H-M   'P 1'
#
loop_
_entity.id
_entity.type
_entity.pdbx_description
1 polymer ?
#
loop_
_entity_poly.entity_id
_entity_poly.type
_entity_poly.pdbx_seq_one_letter_code
_entity_poly.pdbx_strand_id
1 'polypeptide(L)'
;MKDRSTACSASHCVLLASVFTGLLALAGCGSRPAIAPELPVVTRVMVIPVAPIKKLHTENKGIPLGVLWQSIADRVKGSEFNERMEAVRKDMGPKMTAALVAQLNAQGYQAQALEGVSRPAASPDNIDYGLLPTSEPVLHVYFNEIGMSSARFSTDYVPRVNLSAYLMTAKDGDTVYSETIYYGADASGDSSGSVPANARDRWGSFGELVAQPQAVARSYDDAVAALATRIAKNIRANTAPPR
;
A
#
# COMPACT_ATOMS: atom_id res chain seq x y z
N MET A 1 65.46 -34.75 -23.85
CA MET A 1 65.23 -34.92 -22.40
C MET A 1 63.76 -34.69 -22.15
N LYS A 2 62.93 -35.57 -21.60
CA LYS A 2 62.91 -37.00 -21.27
C LYS A 2 61.39 -37.18 -21.00
N ASP A 3 60.63 -37.80 -21.89
CA ASP A 3 60.18 -39.19 -21.75
C ASP A 3 59.26 -39.33 -20.50
N ARG A 4 57.97 -39.72 -20.53
CA ARG A 4 57.30 -40.91 -21.10
C ARG A 4 55.78 -40.72 -21.03
N SER A 5 55.00 -41.01 -22.06
CA SER A 5 54.54 -42.32 -22.60
C SER A 5 53.32 -42.92 -21.89
N THR A 6 52.19 -42.70 -22.56
CA THR A 6 51.10 -43.64 -22.89
C THR A 6 51.23 -45.14 -22.57
N ALA A 7 50.10 -45.66 -22.06
CA ALA A 7 49.29 -46.78 -22.55
C ALA A 7 49.52 -48.24 -22.10
N CYS A 8 48.36 -48.88 -21.87
CA CYS A 8 47.97 -50.29 -22.05
C CYS A 8 48.67 -51.40 -21.25
N SER A 9 47.88 -52.22 -20.55
CA SER A 9 47.46 -53.54 -21.09
C SER A 9 46.52 -54.29 -20.14
N ALA A 10 45.61 -55.05 -20.74
CA ALA A 10 44.58 -55.88 -20.13
C ALA A 10 45.12 -57.23 -19.62
N SER A 11 44.49 -57.82 -18.60
CA SER A 11 44.07 -59.24 -18.61
C SER A 11 43.34 -59.67 -17.33
N HIS A 12 42.11 -60.12 -17.55
CA HIS A 12 41.37 -61.23 -16.93
C HIS A 12 41.79 -61.78 -15.57
N CYS A 13 40.85 -61.74 -14.61
CA CYS A 13 40.63 -62.84 -13.66
C CYS A 13 39.18 -62.82 -13.12
N VAL A 14 38.30 -63.51 -13.84
CA VAL A 14 37.43 -64.62 -13.38
C VAL A 14 36.88 -64.56 -11.93
N LEU A 15 35.55 -64.46 -11.87
CA LEU A 15 34.58 -64.99 -10.87
C LEU A 15 34.72 -64.61 -9.39
N LEU A 16 33.68 -63.98 -8.82
CA LEU A 16 32.74 -64.71 -7.96
C LEU A 16 31.43 -63.92 -7.77
N ALA A 17 30.33 -64.66 -7.91
CA ALA A 17 28.97 -64.20 -7.77
C ALA A 17 28.64 -63.74 -6.35
N SER A 18 27.83 -62.69 -6.22
CA SER A 18 27.01 -62.45 -5.03
C SER A 18 25.73 -61.74 -5.45
N VAL A 19 24.64 -62.48 -5.26
CA VAL A 19 23.24 -62.10 -5.46
C VAL A 19 22.91 -60.92 -4.55
N PHE A 20 22.47 -59.80 -5.14
CA PHE A 20 21.71 -58.77 -4.42
C PHE A 20 20.44 -58.45 -5.21
N THR A 21 19.39 -59.19 -4.87
CA THR A 21 18.00 -58.85 -5.15
C THR A 21 17.59 -57.77 -4.15
N GLY A 22 17.14 -56.59 -4.60
CA GLY A 22 16.70 -55.54 -3.68
C GLY A 22 16.14 -54.30 -4.36
N LEU A 23 14.84 -54.35 -4.67
CA LEU A 23 13.88 -53.22 -4.79
C LEU A 23 14.43 -51.87 -5.31
N LEU A 24 14.25 -51.64 -6.62
CA LEU A 24 14.06 -50.30 -7.17
C LEU A 24 12.69 -49.77 -6.70
N ALA A 25 12.66 -49.21 -5.50
CA ALA A 25 11.57 -48.30 -5.11
C ALA A 25 11.76 -47.01 -5.92
N LEU A 26 11.08 -46.93 -7.07
CA LEU A 26 10.82 -45.67 -7.75
C LEU A 26 10.00 -44.80 -6.79
N ALA A 27 10.70 -44.01 -5.97
CA ALA A 27 10.13 -42.83 -5.33
C ALA A 27 9.84 -41.82 -6.44
N GLY A 28 8.76 -42.06 -7.18
CA GLY A 28 8.10 -41.03 -7.96
C GLY A 28 7.57 -40.01 -6.97
N CYS A 29 8.38 -38.99 -6.67
CA CYS A 29 7.90 -37.74 -6.12
C CYS A 29 6.88 -37.20 -7.13
N GLY A 30 5.62 -37.57 -6.95
CA GLY A 30 4.50 -36.93 -7.60
C GLY A 30 4.45 -35.50 -7.09
N SER A 31 5.19 -34.61 -7.75
CA SER A 31 4.98 -33.17 -7.65
C SER A 31 3.55 -32.93 -8.10
N ARG A 32 2.62 -32.88 -7.14
CA ARG A 32 1.27 -32.36 -7.41
C ARG A 32 1.48 -30.99 -8.04
N PRO A 33 0.97 -30.72 -9.25
CA PRO A 33 1.00 -29.36 -9.76
C PRO A 33 0.33 -28.48 -8.70
N ALA A 34 1.03 -27.42 -8.28
CA ALA A 34 0.44 -26.42 -7.42
C ALA A 34 -0.78 -25.89 -8.17
N ILE A 35 -1.99 -26.23 -7.71
CA ILE A 35 -3.21 -25.61 -8.20
C ILE A 35 -3.05 -24.15 -7.79
N ALA A 36 -2.82 -23.27 -8.77
CA ALA A 36 -2.78 -21.84 -8.50
C ALA A 36 -4.13 -21.48 -7.86
N PRO A 37 -4.14 -20.82 -6.69
CA PRO A 37 -5.38 -20.44 -6.05
C PRO A 37 -6.20 -19.58 -7.02
N GLU A 38 -7.46 -19.96 -7.25
CA GLU A 38 -8.36 -19.20 -8.11
C GLU A 38 -8.66 -17.85 -7.43
N LEU A 39 -8.42 -16.76 -8.15
CA LEU A 39 -8.68 -15.42 -7.63
C LEU A 39 -10.18 -15.21 -7.42
N PRO A 40 -10.61 -14.55 -6.33
CA PRO A 40 -12.01 -14.27 -6.08
C PRO A 40 -12.58 -13.39 -7.20
N VAL A 41 -13.76 -13.77 -7.71
CA VAL A 41 -14.46 -13.02 -8.75
C VAL A 41 -15.18 -11.84 -8.12
N VAL A 42 -14.75 -10.62 -8.48
CA VAL A 42 -15.37 -9.38 -7.99
C VAL A 42 -15.74 -8.52 -9.19
N THR A 43 -17.04 -8.32 -9.39
CA THR A 43 -17.56 -7.49 -10.49
C THR A 43 -17.96 -6.09 -10.02
N ARG A 44 -18.63 -6.02 -8.87
CA ARG A 44 -19.15 -4.79 -8.27
C ARG A 44 -18.37 -4.46 -7.01
N VAL A 45 -18.11 -3.18 -6.80
CA VAL A 45 -17.42 -2.69 -5.61
C VAL A 45 -18.11 -1.43 -5.09
N MET A 46 -18.65 -1.52 -3.88
CA MET A 46 -19.21 -0.37 -3.17
C MET A 46 -18.12 0.31 -2.37
N VAL A 47 -17.76 1.54 -2.74
CA VAL A 47 -16.74 2.31 -2.04
C VAL A 47 -17.38 3.03 -0.87
N ILE A 48 -17.01 2.66 0.35
CA ILE A 48 -17.43 3.38 1.55
C ILE A 48 -16.81 4.79 1.50
N PRO A 49 -17.61 5.88 1.58
CA PRO A 49 -17.09 7.24 1.43
C PRO A 49 -16.02 7.58 2.46
N VAL A 50 -14.78 7.83 2.05
CA VAL A 50 -13.65 8.07 2.96
C VAL A 50 -13.92 9.28 3.85
N ALA A 51 -13.73 9.11 5.16
CA ALA A 51 -14.00 10.17 6.12
C ALA A 51 -13.06 11.38 5.92
N PRO A 52 -13.54 12.61 6.18
CA PRO A 52 -12.68 13.78 6.22
C PRO A 52 -11.59 13.69 7.28
N ILE A 53 -10.51 14.44 7.07
CA ILE A 53 -9.33 14.40 7.92
C ILE A 53 -9.53 15.34 9.10
N LYS A 54 -9.36 14.82 10.32
CA LYS A 54 -9.49 15.65 11.53
C LYS A 54 -8.33 16.65 11.65
N LYS A 55 -7.08 16.22 11.42
CA LYS A 55 -5.87 17.04 11.58
C LYS A 55 -4.77 16.66 10.58
N LEU A 56 -3.95 17.64 10.18
CA LEU A 56 -2.69 17.39 9.50
C LEU A 56 -1.55 17.42 10.53
N HIS A 57 -0.65 16.43 10.45
CA HIS A 57 0.53 16.35 11.29
C HIS A 57 1.73 16.99 10.58
N THR A 58 2.58 17.70 11.30
CA THR A 58 3.87 18.15 10.75
C THR A 58 4.95 17.72 11.73
N GLU A 59 5.89 16.91 11.25
CA GLU A 59 6.94 16.33 12.07
C GLU A 59 8.32 16.64 11.47
N ASN A 60 9.24 17.08 12.32
CA ASN A 60 10.64 17.25 11.96
C ASN A 60 11.52 16.38 12.85
N LYS A 61 12.05 15.28 12.29
CA LYS A 61 12.89 14.32 13.04
C LYS A 61 14.37 14.73 13.08
N GLY A 62 14.74 15.88 12.49
CA GLY A 62 16.12 16.32 12.31
C GLY A 62 16.65 17.33 13.33
N ILE A 63 15.85 17.82 14.29
CA ILE A 63 16.29 18.87 15.22
C ILE A 63 16.97 18.25 16.47
N PRO A 64 18.26 18.54 16.75
CA PRO A 64 18.86 18.20 18.04
C PRO A 64 18.17 18.98 19.17
N LEU A 65 17.89 18.32 20.28
CA LEU A 65 17.06 18.74 21.45
C LEU A 65 17.45 20.07 22.16
N GLY A 66 18.36 20.89 21.60
CA GLY A 66 18.87 22.13 22.18
C GLY A 66 18.19 23.43 21.72
N VAL A 67 17.20 23.40 20.82
CA VAL A 67 16.57 24.62 20.25
C VAL A 67 15.08 24.72 20.64
N LEU A 68 14.80 24.81 21.93
CA LEU A 68 13.41 24.86 22.45
C LEU A 68 12.63 26.13 22.07
N TRP A 69 13.27 27.19 21.56
CA TRP A 69 12.59 28.45 21.17
C TRP A 69 11.86 28.40 19.81
N GLN A 70 12.21 27.49 18.89
CA GLN A 70 11.45 27.30 17.63
C GLN A 70 10.11 26.57 17.85
N SER A 71 10.04 25.71 18.87
CA SER A 71 8.87 24.85 19.15
C SER A 71 7.57 25.59 19.49
N ILE A 72 7.64 26.85 19.94
CA ILE A 72 6.46 27.68 20.28
C ILE A 72 5.98 28.46 19.04
N ALA A 73 6.90 29.00 18.24
CA ALA A 73 6.57 29.63 16.95
C ALA A 73 6.01 28.59 15.95
N ASP A 74 6.52 27.36 15.98
CA ASP A 74 6.05 26.25 15.14
C ASP A 74 4.68 25.71 15.58
N ARG A 75 4.31 25.81 16.87
CA ARG A 75 2.95 25.47 17.34
C ARG A 75 1.90 26.48 16.91
N VAL A 76 2.20 27.79 17.01
CA VAL A 76 1.29 28.86 16.57
C VAL A 76 1.17 28.89 15.04
N LYS A 77 2.27 28.66 14.31
CA LYS A 77 2.25 28.52 12.84
C LYS A 77 1.65 27.19 12.37
N GLY A 78 1.73 26.12 13.17
CA GLY A 78 1.12 24.82 12.89
C GLY A 78 -0.41 24.85 12.98
N SER A 79 -0.99 25.58 13.93
CA SER A 79 -2.44 25.81 13.98
C SER A 79 -2.91 26.65 12.80
N GLU A 80 -2.20 27.74 12.49
CA GLU A 80 -2.55 28.61 11.34
C GLU A 80 -2.41 27.86 10.01
N PHE A 81 -1.39 27.01 9.86
CA PHE A 81 -1.25 26.14 8.69
C PHE A 81 -2.38 25.11 8.61
N ASN A 82 -2.75 24.46 9.72
CA ASN A 82 -3.85 23.50 9.75
C ASN A 82 -5.23 24.14 9.47
N GLU A 83 -5.42 25.41 9.83
CA GLU A 83 -6.57 26.24 9.45
C GLU A 83 -6.55 26.60 7.97
N ARG A 84 -5.40 27.08 7.45
CA ARG A 84 -5.23 27.35 6.02
C ARG A 84 -5.46 26.11 5.15
N MET A 85 -5.19 24.93 5.69
CA MET A 85 -5.39 23.63 5.04
C MET A 85 -6.75 22.99 5.38
N GLU A 86 -7.68 23.72 5.99
CA GLU A 86 -9.02 23.20 6.32
C GLU A 86 -9.77 22.67 5.10
N ALA A 87 -9.70 23.39 3.97
CA ALA A 87 -10.30 22.94 2.70
C ALA A 87 -9.73 21.58 2.28
N VAL A 88 -8.40 21.43 2.31
CA VAL A 88 -7.76 20.13 2.01
C VAL A 88 -8.23 19.05 2.97
N ARG A 89 -8.28 19.33 4.28
CA ARG A 89 -8.75 18.35 5.28
C ARG A 89 -10.19 17.89 5.04
N LYS A 90 -11.07 18.81 4.67
CA LYS A 90 -12.48 18.52 4.37
C LYS A 90 -12.65 17.77 3.04
N ASP A 91 -11.86 18.13 2.04
CA ASP A 91 -12.05 17.66 0.67
C ASP A 91 -11.30 16.37 0.34
N MET A 92 -10.25 16.02 1.09
CA MET A 92 -9.40 14.86 0.76
C MET A 92 -10.16 13.52 0.81
N GLY A 93 -11.08 13.33 1.77
CA GLY A 93 -11.93 12.15 1.85
C GLY A 93 -12.88 12.01 0.64
N PRO A 94 -13.68 13.04 0.31
CA PRO A 94 -14.48 13.08 -0.92
C PRO A 94 -13.65 12.87 -2.19
N LYS A 95 -12.49 13.53 -2.33
CA LYS A 95 -11.58 13.36 -3.47
C LYS A 95 -11.05 11.93 -3.56
N MET A 96 -10.66 11.32 -2.45
CA MET A 96 -10.22 9.92 -2.42
C MET A 96 -11.34 8.98 -2.84
N THR A 97 -12.56 9.18 -2.33
CA THR A 97 -13.72 8.38 -2.72
C THR A 97 -13.97 8.44 -4.23
N ALA A 98 -14.00 9.66 -4.79
CA ALA A 98 -14.19 9.86 -6.22
C ALA A 98 -13.04 9.24 -7.06
N ALA A 99 -11.80 9.41 -6.62
CA ALA A 99 -10.63 8.84 -7.28
C ALA A 99 -10.65 7.30 -7.26
N LEU A 100 -11.03 6.68 -6.13
CA LEU A 100 -11.17 5.22 -6.02
C LEU A 100 -12.24 4.69 -6.97
N VAL A 101 -13.42 5.31 -6.99
CA VAL A 101 -14.50 4.94 -7.91
C VAL A 101 -14.03 5.03 -9.36
N ALA A 102 -13.40 6.16 -9.75
CA ALA A 102 -12.91 6.35 -11.09
C ALA A 102 -11.83 5.31 -11.47
N GLN A 103 -10.86 5.05 -10.60
CA GLN A 103 -9.77 4.11 -10.86
C GLN A 103 -10.24 2.65 -10.90
N LEU A 104 -11.18 2.26 -10.03
CA LEU A 104 -11.79 0.93 -10.09
C LEU A 104 -12.59 0.75 -11.40
N ASN A 105 -13.39 1.75 -11.79
CA ASN A 105 -14.11 1.69 -13.06
C ASN A 105 -13.14 1.59 -14.26
N ALA A 106 -12.01 2.30 -14.23
CA ALA A 106 -10.96 2.20 -15.24
C ALA A 106 -10.29 0.80 -15.30
N GLN A 107 -10.32 0.03 -14.21
CA GLN A 107 -9.87 -1.36 -14.15
C GLN A 107 -10.96 -2.37 -14.53
N GLY A 108 -12.16 -1.90 -14.92
CA GLY A 108 -13.28 -2.73 -15.39
C GLY A 108 -14.24 -3.21 -14.30
N TYR A 109 -14.14 -2.69 -13.07
CA TYR A 109 -15.16 -2.93 -12.03
C TYR A 109 -16.39 -2.06 -12.29
N GLN A 110 -17.53 -2.47 -11.74
CA GLN A 110 -18.70 -1.62 -11.55
C GLN A 110 -18.62 -1.00 -10.15
N ALA A 111 -17.89 0.11 -10.03
CA ALA A 111 -17.66 0.80 -8.76
C ALA A 111 -18.54 2.04 -8.61
N GLN A 112 -19.08 2.21 -7.40
CA GLN A 112 -19.84 3.38 -7.00
C GLN A 112 -19.65 3.68 -5.52
N ALA A 113 -19.84 4.94 -5.12
CA ALA A 113 -19.82 5.30 -3.71
C ALA A 113 -21.06 4.72 -3.00
N LEU A 114 -20.87 4.20 -1.79
CA LEU A 114 -21.97 3.70 -0.96
C LEU A 114 -22.65 4.86 -0.24
N GLU A 115 -23.95 5.02 -0.48
CA GLU A 115 -24.77 6.00 0.22
C GLU A 115 -25.31 5.43 1.54
N GLY A 116 -25.74 6.31 2.46
CA GLY A 116 -26.42 5.90 3.69
C GLY A 116 -25.54 5.21 4.74
N VAL A 117 -24.20 5.33 4.64
CA VAL A 117 -23.28 4.75 5.63
C VAL A 117 -23.39 5.51 6.97
N SER A 118 -23.84 4.81 8.01
CA SER A 118 -23.84 5.34 9.38
C SER A 118 -22.43 5.28 9.98
N ARG A 119 -21.98 6.39 10.59
CA ARG A 119 -20.64 6.50 11.18
C ARG A 119 -20.70 6.93 12.65
N PRO A 120 -19.95 6.25 13.55
CA PRO A 120 -19.76 6.74 14.90
C PRO A 120 -19.00 8.07 14.90
N ALA A 121 -19.50 9.08 15.61
CA ALA A 121 -18.84 10.41 15.65
C ALA A 121 -17.41 10.35 16.23
N ALA A 122 -17.20 9.50 17.24
CA ALA A 122 -15.91 9.36 17.92
C ALA A 122 -14.86 8.68 17.03
N SER A 123 -15.25 7.64 16.30
CA SER A 123 -14.38 6.84 15.43
C SER A 123 -15.08 6.60 14.09
N PRO A 124 -15.03 7.57 13.16
CA PRO A 124 -15.79 7.50 11.92
C PRO A 124 -15.37 6.31 11.06
N ASP A 125 -14.14 5.83 11.18
CA ASP A 125 -13.61 4.69 10.44
C ASP A 125 -13.91 3.34 11.11
N ASN A 126 -14.49 3.31 12.31
CA ASN A 126 -14.96 2.06 12.92
C ASN A 126 -16.37 1.72 12.40
N ILE A 127 -16.42 1.21 11.17
CA ILE A 127 -17.66 0.85 10.49
C ILE A 127 -18.14 -0.54 10.94
N ASP A 128 -19.42 -0.64 11.30
CA ASP A 128 -20.10 -1.92 11.42
C ASP A 128 -20.55 -2.39 10.04
N TYR A 129 -19.82 -3.35 9.47
CA TYR A 129 -20.10 -3.87 8.13
C TYR A 129 -21.46 -4.57 8.03
N GLY A 130 -21.98 -5.13 9.14
CA GLY A 130 -23.28 -5.81 9.18
C GLY A 130 -24.47 -4.87 9.04
N LEU A 131 -24.26 -3.56 9.23
CA LEU A 131 -25.28 -2.52 9.10
C LEU A 131 -25.21 -1.76 7.78
N LEU A 132 -24.30 -2.13 6.86
CA LEU A 132 -24.18 -1.46 5.58
C LEU A 132 -25.40 -1.74 4.68
N PRO A 133 -25.91 -0.74 3.95
CA PRO A 133 -27.09 -0.89 3.10
C PRO A 133 -26.73 -1.53 1.74
N THR A 134 -25.95 -2.61 1.75
CA THR A 134 -25.51 -3.33 0.56
C THR A 134 -25.16 -4.79 0.84
N SER A 135 -25.38 -5.65 -0.14
CA SER A 135 -24.87 -7.04 -0.16
C SER A 135 -23.72 -7.24 -1.17
N GLU A 136 -23.28 -6.18 -1.84
CA GLU A 136 -22.15 -6.18 -2.77
C GLU A 136 -20.82 -5.94 -2.03
N PRO A 137 -19.67 -6.48 -2.51
CA PRO A 137 -18.36 -6.27 -1.89
C PRO A 137 -18.07 -4.79 -1.61
N VAL A 138 -17.51 -4.51 -0.43
CA VAL A 138 -17.27 -3.15 0.05
C VAL A 138 -15.78 -2.84 0.12
N LEU A 139 -15.37 -1.72 -0.46
CA LEU A 139 -14.04 -1.17 -0.29
C LEU A 139 -14.09 -0.12 0.82
N HIS A 140 -13.42 -0.40 1.93
CA HIS A 140 -13.21 0.51 3.03
C HIS A 140 -11.78 1.05 2.98
N VAL A 141 -11.64 2.36 2.89
CA VAL A 141 -10.34 3.05 2.95
C VAL A 141 -10.42 4.13 4.01
N TYR A 142 -9.40 4.21 4.87
CA TYR A 142 -9.23 5.31 5.80
C TYR A 142 -7.76 5.72 5.90
N PHE A 143 -7.56 6.99 6.21
CA PHE A 143 -6.22 7.54 6.37
C PHE A 143 -5.68 7.27 7.78
N ASN A 144 -4.49 6.70 7.84
CA ASN A 144 -3.77 6.44 9.09
C ASN A 144 -3.02 7.68 9.56
N GLU A 145 -2.30 8.32 8.63
CA GLU A 145 -1.45 9.46 8.94
C GLU A 145 -1.34 10.37 7.73
N ILE A 146 -1.53 11.67 7.95
CA ILE A 146 -1.49 12.66 6.88
C ILE A 146 -0.75 13.89 7.39
N GLY A 147 0.20 14.36 6.61
CA GLY A 147 1.06 15.41 7.07
C GLY A 147 2.21 15.76 6.15
N MET A 148 3.16 16.47 6.74
CA MET A 148 4.48 16.74 6.19
C MET A 148 5.52 16.18 7.15
N SER A 149 6.51 15.47 6.63
CA SER A 149 7.60 14.93 7.44
C SER A 149 8.94 15.27 6.82
N SER A 150 9.92 15.60 7.65
CA SER A 150 11.34 15.56 7.26
C SER A 150 12.01 14.31 7.85
N ALA A 151 12.92 13.71 7.08
CA ALA A 151 13.71 12.57 7.54
C ALA A 151 14.80 13.03 8.51
N ARG A 152 15.31 12.12 9.36
CA ARG A 152 16.34 12.44 10.38
C ARG A 152 17.62 13.08 9.81
N PHE A 153 17.96 12.77 8.56
CA PHE A 153 19.14 13.28 7.86
C PHE A 153 18.80 14.18 6.67
N SER A 154 17.58 14.71 6.61
CA SER A 154 17.14 15.64 5.57
C SER A 154 16.41 16.84 6.19
N THR A 155 16.66 18.03 5.65
CA THR A 155 15.87 19.22 5.98
C THR A 155 14.61 19.33 5.14
N ASP A 156 14.50 18.55 4.06
CA ASP A 156 13.35 18.57 3.16
C ASP A 156 12.12 17.99 3.84
N TYR A 157 11.06 18.80 3.91
CA TYR A 157 9.72 18.32 4.18
C TYR A 157 9.14 17.71 2.90
N VAL A 158 8.58 16.52 3.05
CA VAL A 158 7.87 15.79 1.99
C VAL A 158 6.49 15.38 2.49
N PRO A 159 5.50 15.23 1.60
CA PRO A 159 4.17 14.78 2.00
C PRO A 159 4.22 13.36 2.59
N ARG A 160 3.46 13.15 3.66
CA ARG A 160 3.16 11.83 4.25
C ARG A 160 1.66 11.60 4.10
N VAL A 161 1.26 10.54 3.41
CA VAL A 161 -0.15 10.12 3.31
C VAL A 161 -0.21 8.60 3.39
N ASN A 162 -0.45 8.08 4.58
CA ASN A 162 -0.56 6.65 4.83
C ASN A 162 -2.02 6.29 4.99
N LEU A 163 -2.42 5.16 4.42
CA LEU A 163 -3.79 4.66 4.52
C LEU A 163 -3.82 3.15 4.62
N SER A 164 -4.95 2.64 5.07
CA SER A 164 -5.28 1.22 5.01
C SER A 164 -6.49 1.03 4.11
N ALA A 165 -6.43 0.00 3.26
CA ALA A 165 -7.46 -0.35 2.30
C ALA A 165 -7.89 -1.79 2.51
N TYR A 166 -9.20 -2.01 2.63
CA TYR A 166 -9.82 -3.31 2.86
C TYR A 166 -10.95 -3.53 1.86
N LEU A 167 -10.84 -4.53 1.01
CA LEU A 167 -11.95 -5.04 0.22
C LEU A 167 -12.53 -6.25 0.95
N MET A 168 -13.80 -6.16 1.32
CA MET A 168 -14.50 -7.21 2.08
C MET A 168 -15.70 -7.72 1.30
N THR A 169 -16.03 -8.99 1.48
CA THR A 169 -17.33 -9.52 1.05
C THR A 169 -18.43 -8.98 1.97
N ALA A 170 -19.60 -8.67 1.42
CA ALA A 170 -20.60 -7.86 2.12
C ALA A 170 -21.28 -8.53 3.33
N LYS A 171 -21.16 -9.86 3.46
CA LYS A 171 -22.00 -10.63 4.38
C LYS A 171 -21.22 -11.32 5.50
N ASP A 172 -20.03 -11.82 5.18
CA ASP A 172 -19.25 -12.65 6.10
C ASP A 172 -18.03 -11.88 6.64
N GLY A 173 -17.75 -10.68 6.10
CA GLY A 173 -16.62 -9.84 6.52
C GLY A 173 -15.26 -10.39 6.05
N ASP A 174 -15.27 -11.44 5.21
CA ASP A 174 -14.05 -12.03 4.69
C ASP A 174 -13.29 -11.02 3.85
N THR A 175 -12.03 -10.85 4.20
CA THR A 175 -11.12 -9.91 3.54
C THR A 175 -10.61 -10.51 2.24
N VAL A 176 -11.01 -9.90 1.13
CA VAL A 176 -10.54 -10.23 -0.23
C VAL A 176 -9.20 -9.57 -0.53
N TYR A 177 -9.02 -8.36 -0.03
CA TYR A 177 -7.78 -7.60 -0.15
C TYR A 177 -7.61 -6.73 1.10
N SER A 178 -6.40 -6.69 1.64
CA SER A 178 -6.04 -5.81 2.75
C SER A 178 -4.60 -5.37 2.61
N GLU A 179 -4.35 -4.07 2.64
CA GLU A 179 -3.00 -3.52 2.58
C GLU A 179 -2.93 -2.17 3.27
N THR A 180 -1.78 -1.89 3.88
CA THR A 180 -1.41 -0.54 4.29
C THR A 180 -0.46 0.02 3.25
N ILE A 181 -0.80 1.20 2.71
CA ILE A 181 -0.03 1.84 1.65
C ILE A 181 0.55 3.15 2.20
N TYR A 182 1.85 3.33 1.98
CA TYR A 182 2.65 4.46 2.41
C TYR A 182 2.95 5.37 1.22
N TYR A 183 2.66 6.66 1.38
CA TYR A 183 3.00 7.69 0.40
C TYR A 183 4.10 8.63 0.91
N GLY A 184 5.05 8.92 0.03
CA GLY A 184 6.03 9.98 0.25
C GLY A 184 7.02 9.66 1.37
N ALA A 185 6.91 10.36 2.51
CA ALA A 185 7.89 10.30 3.59
C ALA A 185 8.19 8.87 4.09
N ASP A 186 7.18 8.01 4.11
CA ASP A 186 7.29 6.65 4.62
C ASP A 186 7.30 5.60 3.49
N ALA A 187 7.20 6.05 2.23
CA ALA A 187 7.36 5.17 1.08
C ALA A 187 8.81 4.69 0.99
N SER A 188 9.01 3.39 0.87
CA SER A 188 10.33 2.78 0.76
C SER A 188 10.31 1.55 -0.16
N GLY A 189 11.35 1.46 -1.00
CA GLY A 189 11.50 0.39 -1.98
C GLY A 189 10.35 0.29 -3.00
N ASP A 190 10.35 -0.81 -3.74
CA ASP A 190 9.43 -1.06 -4.86
C ASP A 190 8.21 -1.93 -4.48
N SER A 191 7.86 -1.98 -3.20
CA SER A 191 6.75 -2.81 -2.72
C SER A 191 5.37 -2.33 -3.22
N SER A 192 4.39 -3.23 -3.26
CA SER A 192 2.99 -2.90 -3.61
C SER A 192 2.37 -1.85 -2.67
N GLY A 193 2.86 -1.76 -1.44
CA GLY A 193 2.44 -0.81 -0.42
C GLY A 193 3.24 0.50 -0.39
N SER A 194 4.13 0.74 -1.35
CA SER A 194 4.99 1.93 -1.39
C SER A 194 4.69 2.80 -2.60
N VAL A 195 4.44 4.09 -2.39
CA VAL A 195 4.21 5.07 -3.47
C VAL A 195 5.08 6.32 -3.18
N PRO A 196 6.15 6.56 -3.96
CA PRO A 196 6.99 7.72 -3.72
C PRO A 196 6.24 9.03 -3.99
N ALA A 197 6.60 10.08 -3.25
CA ALA A 197 6.13 11.43 -3.55
C ALA A 197 6.76 11.94 -4.86
N ASN A 198 6.10 12.90 -5.51
CA ASN A 198 6.69 13.53 -6.69
C ASN A 198 7.99 14.25 -6.30
N ALA A 199 8.98 14.23 -7.20
CA ALA A 199 10.26 14.90 -6.96
C ALA A 199 10.14 16.41 -6.69
N ARG A 200 9.08 17.04 -7.21
CA ARG A 200 8.78 18.48 -7.05
C ARG A 200 8.14 18.85 -5.71
N ASP A 201 7.61 17.88 -4.96
CA ASP A 201 6.86 18.14 -3.73
C ASP A 201 7.80 18.04 -2.52
N ARG A 202 8.75 18.97 -2.48
CA ARG A 202 9.81 19.08 -1.46
C ARG A 202 9.96 20.53 -1.05
N TRP A 203 10.11 20.76 0.25
CA TRP A 203 10.31 22.09 0.81
C TRP A 203 11.46 22.07 1.81
N GLY A 204 12.46 22.92 1.62
CA GLY A 204 13.68 22.91 2.43
C GLY A 204 13.49 23.44 3.84
N SER A 205 12.33 24.05 4.15
CA SER A 205 11.99 24.52 5.48
C SER A 205 10.49 24.57 5.73
N PHE A 206 10.10 24.63 7.01
CA PHE A 206 8.70 24.85 7.39
C PHE A 206 8.17 26.23 6.96
N GLY A 207 9.02 27.25 6.94
CA GLY A 207 8.64 28.57 6.42
C GLY A 207 8.26 28.53 4.94
N GLU A 208 8.96 27.70 4.15
CA GLU A 208 8.67 27.51 2.73
C GLU A 208 7.33 26.80 2.52
N LEU A 209 7.01 25.77 3.32
CA LEU A 209 5.69 25.10 3.32
C LEU A 209 4.56 26.11 3.56
N VAL A 210 4.68 26.92 4.61
CA VAL A 210 3.68 27.92 5.00
C VAL A 210 3.51 29.02 3.94
N ALA A 211 4.59 29.36 3.24
CA ALA A 211 4.57 30.35 2.16
C ALA A 211 3.92 29.83 0.87
N GLN A 212 3.77 28.51 0.70
CA GLN A 212 3.27 27.89 -0.54
C GLN A 212 2.07 26.94 -0.32
N PRO A 213 0.98 27.37 0.35
CA PRO A 213 -0.13 26.49 0.73
C PRO A 213 -0.81 25.83 -0.48
N GLN A 214 -0.85 26.51 -1.63
CA GLN A 214 -1.42 25.95 -2.86
C GLN A 214 -0.56 24.84 -3.47
N ALA A 215 0.78 24.94 -3.37
CA ALA A 215 1.65 23.87 -3.83
C ALA A 215 1.53 22.64 -2.92
N VAL A 216 1.41 22.87 -1.61
CA VAL A 216 1.16 21.82 -0.61
C VAL A 216 -0.21 21.17 -0.83
N ALA A 217 -1.27 21.93 -1.08
CA ALA A 217 -2.58 21.38 -1.40
C ALA A 217 -2.53 20.47 -2.65
N ARG A 218 -1.81 20.91 -3.69
CA ARG A 218 -1.61 20.09 -4.91
C ARG A 218 -0.84 18.80 -4.65
N SER A 219 0.15 18.79 -3.75
CA SER A 219 0.87 17.53 -3.46
C SER A 219 -0.04 16.50 -2.78
N TYR A 220 -1.01 16.94 -1.99
CA TYR A 220 -2.04 16.05 -1.44
C TYR A 220 -3.02 15.55 -2.50
N ASP A 221 -3.39 16.38 -3.48
CA ASP A 221 -4.20 15.94 -4.62
C ASP A 221 -3.46 14.88 -5.46
N ASP A 222 -2.17 15.08 -5.70
CA ASP A 222 -1.32 14.09 -6.37
C ASP A 222 -1.20 12.79 -5.56
N ALA A 223 -1.06 12.88 -4.23
CA ALA A 223 -1.04 11.72 -3.35
C ALA A 223 -2.34 10.92 -3.44
N VAL A 224 -3.49 11.59 -3.42
CA VAL A 224 -4.81 10.94 -3.58
C VAL A 224 -4.89 10.19 -4.91
N ALA A 225 -4.51 10.82 -6.01
CA ALA A 225 -4.54 10.20 -7.33
C ALA A 225 -3.61 8.98 -7.42
N ALA A 226 -2.39 9.11 -6.90
CA ALA A 226 -1.39 8.03 -6.93
C ALA A 226 -1.80 6.84 -6.05
N LEU A 227 -2.32 7.10 -4.84
CA LEU A 227 -2.80 6.08 -3.92
C LEU A 227 -4.04 5.37 -4.46
N ALA A 228 -5.04 6.09 -4.98
CA ALA A 228 -6.22 5.47 -5.59
C ALA A 228 -5.85 4.57 -6.77
N THR A 229 -4.92 5.02 -7.61
CA THR A 229 -4.37 4.23 -8.72
C THR A 229 -3.69 2.96 -8.21
N ARG A 230 -2.88 3.07 -7.14
CA ARG A 230 -2.20 1.93 -6.53
C ARG A 230 -3.19 0.92 -5.95
N ILE A 231 -4.18 1.36 -5.18
CA ILE A 231 -5.22 0.50 -4.60
C ILE A 231 -5.96 -0.25 -5.70
N ALA A 232 -6.43 0.45 -6.75
CA ALA A 232 -7.17 -0.20 -7.84
C ALA A 232 -6.33 -1.25 -8.58
N LYS A 233 -5.04 -0.96 -8.81
CA LYS A 233 -4.10 -1.93 -9.40
C LYS A 233 -3.89 -3.14 -8.49
N ASN A 234 -3.71 -2.92 -7.19
CA ASN A 234 -3.48 -4.00 -6.24
C ASN A 234 -4.74 -4.88 -6.08
N ILE A 235 -5.94 -4.29 -6.05
CA ILE A 235 -7.20 -5.05 -6.08
C ILE A 235 -7.31 -5.87 -7.36
N ARG A 236 -6.94 -5.30 -8.52
CA ARG A 236 -6.95 -6.03 -9.80
C ARG A 236 -5.97 -7.19 -9.84
N ALA A 237 -4.81 -7.07 -9.20
CA ALA A 237 -3.87 -8.17 -9.07
C ALA A 237 -4.38 -9.29 -8.13
N ASN A 238 -5.32 -8.99 -7.23
CA ASN A 238 -5.83 -9.92 -6.21
C ASN A 238 -7.28 -10.41 -6.48
N THR A 239 -7.89 -10.02 -7.60
CA THR A 239 -9.25 -10.43 -7.95
C THR A 239 -9.34 -10.81 -9.42
N ALA A 240 -10.20 -11.76 -9.76
CA ALA A 240 -10.48 -12.09 -11.15
C ALA A 240 -11.35 -10.99 -11.78
N PRO A 241 -11.12 -10.64 -13.06
CA PRO A 241 -12.01 -9.75 -13.79
C PRO A 241 -13.45 -10.30 -13.81
N PRO A 242 -14.47 -9.43 -13.94
CA PRO A 242 -15.78 -9.88 -14.38
C PRO A 242 -15.65 -10.67 -15.68
N ARG A 243 -16.32 -11.83 -15.77
CA ARG A 243 -16.52 -12.55 -17.03
C ARG A 243 -17.67 -11.94 -17.82
#